data_AF-A0A853EIY6-F1
#
_entry.id   AF-A0A853EIY6-F1
#
_cell.length_a   1.000
_cell.length_b   1.000
_cell.length_c   1.000
_cell.angle_alpha   90.00
_cell.angle_beta   90.00
_cell.angle_gamma   90.00
#
_symmetry.space_group_name_H-M   'P 1'
#
loop_
_entity.id
_entity.type
_entity.pdbx_description
1 polymer ?
#
loop_
_entity_poly.entity_id
_entity_poly.type
_entity_poly.pdbx_seq_one_letter_code
_entity_poly.pdbx_strand_id
1 'polypeptide(L)'
;MIVPRHYEDLSVLHENTLPPRSYYLPASTAIVPGPQARDVSDRLQMLNGQWAFRYLPSIHDLTEPFWEPGAATEGFAPIPVPSTWQHLGYDHHQYTNVRYPIPLDPPSS
;
A
#
# COMPACT_ATOMS: atom_id res chain seq x y z
N MET A 1 -1.44 9.49 -18.97
CA MET A 1 -1.58 8.79 -17.67
C MET A 1 -0.72 7.55 -17.73
N ILE A 2 0.23 7.40 -16.81
CA ILE A 2 1.25 6.34 -16.83
C ILE A 2 0.87 5.09 -16.01
N VAL A 3 -0.24 5.17 -15.27
CA VAL A 3 -0.78 4.07 -14.46
C VAL A 3 -1.88 3.35 -15.24
N PRO A 4 -1.82 2.01 -15.39
CA PRO A 4 -2.93 1.22 -15.93
C PRO A 4 -4.21 1.42 -15.10
N ARG A 5 -5.37 1.50 -15.77
CA ARG A 5 -6.68 1.81 -15.14
C ARG A 5 -7.31 0.63 -14.38
N HIS A 6 -6.51 -0.24 -13.76
CA HIS A 6 -7.03 -1.39 -13.01
C HIS A 6 -7.94 -0.96 -11.84
N TYR A 7 -7.75 0.26 -11.29
CA TYR A 7 -8.58 0.83 -10.22
C TYR A 7 -10.02 1.15 -10.63
N GLU A 8 -10.35 1.07 -11.92
CA GLU A 8 -11.71 1.25 -12.48
C GLU A 8 -12.20 -0.02 -13.21
N ASP A 9 -11.47 -1.13 -13.18
CA ASP A 9 -11.84 -2.37 -13.89
C ASP A 9 -12.18 -3.49 -12.90
N LEU A 10 -13.46 -3.86 -12.82
CA LEU A 10 -13.93 -4.89 -11.90
C LEU A 10 -13.50 -6.31 -12.30
N SER A 11 -13.03 -6.51 -13.53
CA SER A 11 -12.51 -7.80 -13.98
C SER A 11 -11.08 -8.06 -13.50
N VAL A 12 -10.37 -7.01 -13.07
CA VAL A 12 -8.98 -7.08 -12.60
C VAL A 12 -8.91 -6.83 -11.09
N LEU A 13 -9.09 -7.90 -10.30
CA LEU A 13 -9.00 -7.81 -8.84
C LEU A 13 -7.57 -7.84 -8.33
N HIS A 14 -6.72 -8.66 -8.95
CA HIS A 14 -5.33 -8.89 -8.57
C HIS A 14 -4.50 -9.18 -9.82
N GLU A 15 -3.26 -8.71 -9.85
CA GLU A 15 -2.32 -9.02 -10.92
C GLU A 15 -1.03 -9.55 -10.28
N ASN A 16 -0.50 -10.67 -10.80
CA ASN A 16 0.78 -11.26 -10.38
C ASN A 16 0.89 -11.59 -8.88
N THR A 17 -0.22 -11.82 -8.19
CA THR A 17 -0.23 -12.25 -6.78
C THR A 17 -0.05 -13.77 -6.66
N LEU A 18 0.56 -14.21 -5.57
CA LEU A 18 0.65 -15.63 -5.24
C LEU A 18 -0.74 -16.20 -4.90
N PRO A 19 -1.01 -17.48 -5.17
CA PRO A 19 -2.28 -18.10 -4.81
C PRO A 19 -2.52 -18.06 -3.29
N PRO A 20 -3.78 -17.95 -2.84
CA PRO A 20 -4.11 -18.00 -1.42
C PRO A 20 -3.61 -19.28 -0.75
N ARG A 21 -3.00 -19.13 0.43
CA ARG A 21 -2.49 -20.26 1.23
C ARG A 21 -2.54 -19.92 2.71
N SER A 22 -2.48 -20.94 3.56
CA SER A 22 -2.27 -20.74 4.99
C SER A 22 -0.96 -19.97 5.24
N TYR A 23 -1.04 -19.01 6.15
CA TYR A 23 0.11 -18.21 6.54
C TYR A 23 1.13 -19.06 7.31
N TYR A 24 2.41 -18.94 6.93
CA TYR A 24 3.54 -19.41 7.72
C TYR A 24 4.76 -18.55 7.37
N LEU A 25 5.65 -18.38 8.34
CA LEU A 25 6.97 -17.78 8.13
C LEU A 25 8.04 -18.85 8.27
N PRO A 26 8.95 -18.98 7.29
CA PRO A 26 10.04 -19.93 7.39
C PRO A 26 11.03 -19.46 8.46
N ALA A 27 11.77 -20.39 9.05
CA ALA A 27 12.94 -20.14 9.91
C ALA A 27 13.95 -21.26 9.67
N SER A 28 15.24 -21.01 9.87
CA SER A 28 16.26 -22.07 9.80
C SER A 28 16.19 -23.03 10.98
N THR A 29 15.62 -22.60 12.10
CA THR A 29 15.47 -23.39 13.33
C THR A 29 14.05 -23.30 13.87
N ALA A 30 13.69 -24.19 14.80
CA ALA A 30 12.39 -24.15 15.45
C ALA A 30 12.24 -22.85 16.28
N ILE A 31 11.17 -22.11 16.02
CA ILE A 31 10.85 -20.88 16.76
C ILE A 31 10.21 -21.26 18.11
N VAL A 32 10.75 -20.71 19.21
CA VAL A 32 10.26 -20.88 20.59
C VAL A 32 9.76 -19.52 21.10
N PRO A 33 8.59 -19.42 21.76
CA PRO A 33 7.68 -20.47 22.21
C PRO A 33 6.73 -21.02 21.13
N GLY A 34 6.87 -20.59 19.88
CA GLY A 34 6.05 -21.09 18.77
C GLY A 34 5.91 -20.09 17.62
N PRO A 35 5.00 -20.34 16.67
CA PRO A 35 4.81 -19.52 15.47
C PRO A 35 4.46 -18.05 15.75
N GLN A 36 3.98 -17.74 16.95
CA GLN A 36 3.63 -16.38 17.38
C GLN A 36 4.87 -15.51 17.57
N ALA A 37 6.02 -16.09 17.90
CA ALA A 37 7.30 -15.37 18.01
C ALA A 37 8.00 -15.23 16.66
N ARG A 38 7.21 -14.93 15.61
CA ARG A 38 7.67 -14.86 14.23
C ARG A 38 8.79 -13.85 13.99
N ASP A 39 8.83 -12.79 14.80
CA ASP A 39 9.79 -11.70 14.70
C ASP A 39 11.22 -12.16 15.04
N VAL A 40 11.36 -13.36 15.61
CA VAL A 40 12.64 -14.03 15.89
C VAL A 40 13.19 -14.80 14.68
N SER A 41 12.39 -15.01 13.63
CA SER A 41 12.84 -15.73 12.43
C SER A 41 14.00 -15.02 11.75
N ASP A 42 15.05 -15.78 11.43
CA ASP A 42 16.21 -15.35 10.64
C ASP A 42 15.89 -15.16 9.15
N ARG A 43 14.66 -15.48 8.73
CA ARG A 43 14.17 -15.30 7.36
C ARG A 43 13.09 -14.22 7.26
N LEU A 44 12.97 -13.37 8.28
CA LEU A 44 12.07 -12.23 8.30
C LEU A 44 12.86 -10.93 8.29
N GLN A 45 12.42 -9.99 7.45
CA GLN A 45 12.89 -8.60 7.48
C GLN A 45 11.68 -7.68 7.63
N MET A 46 11.65 -6.91 8.72
CA MET A 46 10.63 -5.89 8.92
C MET A 46 10.95 -4.66 8.07
N LEU A 47 9.96 -4.20 7.31
CA LEU A 47 10.06 -2.97 6.51
C LEU A 47 9.29 -1.79 7.14
N ASN A 48 8.80 -1.96 8.37
CA ASN A 48 8.25 -0.85 9.15
C ASN A 48 9.34 0.18 9.41
N GLY A 49 8.99 1.46 9.39
CA GLY A 49 9.98 2.54 9.55
C GLY A 49 9.55 3.82 8.86
N GLN A 50 10.51 4.66 8.51
CA GLN A 50 10.28 5.89 7.75
C GLN A 50 10.34 5.60 6.26
N TRP A 51 9.29 6.02 5.54
CA TRP A 51 9.19 5.89 4.09
C TRP A 51 9.11 7.26 3.46
N ALA A 52 9.81 7.46 2.34
CA ALA A 52 9.62 8.63 1.52
C ALA A 52 8.22 8.57 0.89
N PHE A 53 7.41 9.61 1.11
CA PHE A 53 6.03 9.67 0.68
C PHE A 53 5.70 11.01 0.06
N ARG A 54 4.87 10.99 -0.98
CA ARG A 54 4.32 12.19 -1.62
C ARG A 54 2.84 11.97 -1.89
N TYR A 55 2.02 12.93 -1.47
CA TYR A 55 0.60 12.94 -1.74
C TYR A 55 0.30 13.77 -3.00
N LEU A 56 -0.56 13.24 -3.87
CA LEU A 56 -1.09 13.94 -5.04
C LEU A 56 -2.63 13.95 -4.94
N PRO A 57 -3.31 15.10 -5.17
CA PRO A 57 -4.77 15.17 -5.12
C PRO A 57 -5.48 14.29 -6.15
N SER A 58 -4.84 14.05 -7.31
CA SER A 58 -5.37 13.20 -8.37
C SER A 58 -4.30 12.28 -8.95
N ILE A 59 -4.70 11.10 -9.40
CA ILE A 59 -3.84 10.20 -10.18
C ILE A 59 -3.38 10.84 -11.51
N HIS A 60 -4.12 11.82 -12.02
CA HIS A 60 -3.74 12.56 -13.22
C HIS A 60 -2.54 13.48 -13.01
N ASP A 61 -2.26 13.85 -11.75
CA ASP A 61 -1.08 14.66 -11.39
C ASP A 61 0.20 13.82 -11.36
N LEU A 62 0.09 12.49 -11.46
CA LEU A 62 1.23 11.59 -11.56
C LEU A 62 1.70 11.48 -13.01
N THR A 63 2.64 12.34 -13.39
CA THR A 63 3.17 12.45 -14.76
C THR A 63 4.50 11.75 -14.98
N GLU A 64 5.24 11.45 -13.92
CA GLU A 64 6.62 10.92 -13.98
C GLU A 64 6.73 9.55 -13.29
N PRO A 65 7.53 8.62 -13.85
CA PRO A 65 7.69 7.27 -13.32
C PRO A 65 8.62 7.24 -12.10
N PHE A 66 8.13 7.68 -10.93
CA PHE A 66 8.90 7.79 -9.69
C PHE A 66 9.46 6.45 -9.15
N TRP A 67 9.00 5.32 -9.70
CA TRP A 67 9.44 3.98 -9.33
C TRP A 67 10.69 3.50 -10.08
N GLU A 68 11.16 4.25 -11.08
CA GLU A 68 12.37 3.88 -11.81
C GLU A 68 13.63 4.06 -10.96
N PRO A 69 14.64 3.18 -11.12
CA PRO A 69 15.92 3.35 -10.45
C PRO A 69 16.54 4.71 -10.78
N GLY A 70 16.87 5.49 -9.75
CA GLY A 70 17.47 6.82 -9.90
C GLY A 70 16.47 7.97 -10.06
N ALA A 71 15.16 7.71 -10.02
CA ALA A 71 14.16 8.76 -9.94
C ALA A 71 14.38 9.66 -8.71
N ALA A 72 14.25 10.97 -8.91
CA ALA A 72 14.41 11.93 -7.82
C ALA A 72 13.23 11.84 -6.84
N THR A 73 13.52 11.83 -5.54
CA THR A 73 12.49 11.90 -4.49
C THR A 73 12.19 13.34 -4.08
N GLU A 74 12.33 14.29 -5.00
CA GLU A 74 12.04 15.70 -4.74
C GLU A 74 10.55 15.89 -4.39
N GLY A 75 10.31 16.65 -3.32
CA GLY A 75 8.96 16.86 -2.78
C GLY A 75 8.38 15.69 -1.99
N PHE A 76 9.14 14.63 -1.75
CA PHE A 76 8.75 13.57 -0.82
C PHE A 76 9.09 13.98 0.62
N ALA A 77 8.24 13.60 1.56
CA ALA A 77 8.44 13.77 2.99
C ALA A 77 8.48 12.39 3.68
N PRO A 78 9.25 12.23 4.77
CA PRO A 78 9.26 10.98 5.53
C PRO A 78 7.95 10.80 6.30
N ILE A 79 7.36 9.60 6.23
CA ILE A 79 6.21 9.20 7.07
C ILE A 79 6.48 7.87 7.79
N PRO A 80 5.92 7.66 8.99
CA PRO A 80 5.98 6.36 9.66
C PRO A 80 5.07 5.34 8.96
N VAL A 81 5.54 4.12 8.77
CA VAL A 81 4.76 2.97 8.27
C VAL A 81 4.80 1.84 9.31
N PRO A 82 3.66 1.26 9.72
CA PRO A 82 2.29 1.54 9.24
C PRO A 82 1.69 2.82 9.85
N SER A 83 0.89 3.54 9.07
CA SER A 83 0.07 4.67 9.53
C SER A 83 -1.07 4.95 8.54
N THR A 84 -1.99 5.82 8.94
CA THR A 84 -3.03 6.39 8.06
C THR A 84 -2.64 7.82 7.73
N TRP A 85 -2.47 8.18 6.46
CA TRP A 85 -1.91 9.47 6.06
C TRP A 85 -2.77 10.68 6.49
N GLN A 86 -4.09 10.52 6.67
CA GLN A 86 -4.96 11.57 7.19
C GLN A 86 -4.58 12.02 8.61
N HIS A 87 -4.05 11.11 9.44
CA HIS A 87 -3.53 11.46 10.77
C HIS A 87 -2.17 12.17 10.72
N LEU A 88 -1.54 12.22 9.55
CA LEU A 88 -0.26 12.89 9.31
C LEU A 88 -0.42 14.24 8.61
N GLY A 89 -1.66 14.72 8.43
CA GLY A 89 -1.97 16.03 7.85
C GLY A 89 -2.21 16.02 6.33
N TYR A 90 -2.33 14.85 5.70
CA TYR A 90 -2.66 14.73 4.27
C TYR A 90 -4.15 14.43 4.07
N ASP A 91 -4.83 15.20 3.22
CA ASP A 91 -6.27 15.04 2.95
C ASP A 91 -7.15 15.13 4.24
N HIS A 92 -8.40 14.69 4.16
CA HIS A 92 -9.39 14.80 5.22
C HIS A 92 -9.97 13.43 5.61
N HIS A 93 -10.29 13.28 6.89
CA HIS A 93 -11.10 12.16 7.34
C HIS A 93 -12.53 12.30 6.83
N GLN A 94 -13.08 11.22 6.29
CA GLN A 94 -14.46 11.17 5.79
C GLN A 94 -15.24 10.15 6.60
N TYR A 95 -16.33 10.59 7.23
CA TYR A 95 -17.24 9.73 7.99
C TYR A 95 -18.64 9.84 7.37
N THR A 96 -19.11 8.74 6.77
CA THR A 96 -20.41 8.65 6.12
C THR A 96 -21.14 7.40 6.60
N ASN A 97 -22.47 7.40 6.56
CA ASN A 97 -23.27 6.25 6.99
C ASN A 97 -23.72 5.40 5.78
N VAL A 98 -24.65 5.94 4.98
CA VAL A 98 -25.25 5.21 3.84
C VAL A 98 -24.73 5.69 2.48
N ARG A 99 -24.43 6.98 2.36
CA ARG A 99 -24.00 7.57 1.09
C ARG A 99 -22.50 7.39 0.91
N TYR A 100 -22.09 6.93 -0.27
CA TYR A 100 -20.68 6.95 -0.63
C TYR A 100 -20.12 8.38 -0.57
N PRO A 101 -18.87 8.55 -0.14
CA PRO A 101 -18.22 9.85 -0.15
C PRO A 101 -17.71 10.25 -1.56
N ILE A 102 -17.92 9.39 -2.55
CA ILE A 102 -17.58 9.59 -3.96
C ILE A 102 -18.87 9.63 -4.80
N PRO A 103 -18.83 10.19 -6.03
CA PRO A 103 -19.95 10.12 -6.96
C PRO A 103 -20.46 8.69 -7.14
N LEU A 104 -21.79 8.52 -7.20
CA LEU A 104 -22.41 7.23 -7.48
C LEU A 104 -22.41 6.95 -8.99
N ASP A 105 -21.23 6.67 -9.51
CA ASP A 105 -20.99 6.34 -10.92
C ASP A 105 -20.08 5.10 -10.98
N PRO A 106 -20.64 3.88 -10.87
CA PRO A 106 -19.84 2.67 -10.87
C PRO A 106 -19.19 2.46 -12.25
N PRO A 107 -17.97 1.89 -12.30
CA PRO A 107 -17.31 1.64 -13.58
C PRO A 107 -18.18 0.77 -14.49
N SER A 108 -18.35 1.21 -15.74
CA SER A 108 -19.09 0.45 -16.75
C SER A 108 -18.34 -0.83 -17.11
N SER A 109 -19.07 -1.94 -17.20
CA SER A 109 -18.58 -3.28 -17.56
C SER A 109 -18.06 -3.40 -18.99
#